data_AF-J0VZX9-F1
#
_entry.id   AF-J0VZX9-F1
#
_cell.length_a   1.000
_cell.length_b   1.000
_cell.length_c   1.000
_cell.angle_alpha   90.00
_cell.angle_beta   90.00
_cell.angle_gamma   90.00
#
_symmetry.space_group_name_H-M   'P 1'
#
loop_
_entity.id
_entity.type
_entity.pdbx_description
1 polymer ?
#
loop_
_entity_poly.entity_id
_entity_poly.type
_entity_poly.pdbx_seq_one_letter_code
_entity_poly.pdbx_strand_id
1 'polypeptide(L)'
;MRRSVENHNFFVIDGGGHKPSAWIEVPQTVICPSPANRSDATTFRIASSSARKALELGHRQPLLDLWSLVIGQIPPVYNALIKWGSGEVRNALRSMSSAHACFRGIKRPVGDDDQGYDVYAYVTKPSVLFKYAPSMGCVIELAKIPPDLVCVIYVRMDYPYGRHTPRNKGAPISRGVVTHWELVEADESGLLPVDHQHRYRRQMW
;
A
#
# COMPACT_ATOMS: atom_id res chain seq x y z
N MET A 1 -42.64 14.20 -50.08
CA MET A 1 -42.53 13.27 -48.93
C MET A 1 -41.27 13.59 -48.15
N ARG A 2 -41.37 14.26 -46.99
CA ARG A 2 -40.25 14.48 -46.06
C ARG A 2 -40.35 13.43 -44.95
N ARG A 3 -39.34 12.57 -44.81
CA ARG A 3 -39.23 11.62 -43.69
C ARG A 3 -38.85 12.40 -42.43
N SER A 4 -39.62 12.25 -41.35
CA SER A 4 -39.27 12.77 -40.04
C SER A 4 -38.07 11.99 -39.49
N VAL A 5 -37.03 12.71 -39.08
CA VAL A 5 -35.91 12.15 -38.35
C VAL A 5 -36.38 11.97 -36.90
N GLU A 6 -36.60 10.74 -36.47
CA GLU A 6 -36.88 10.42 -35.08
C GLU A 6 -35.61 10.61 -34.25
N ASN A 7 -35.56 11.68 -33.47
CA ASN A 7 -34.53 11.92 -32.47
C ASN A 7 -34.56 10.79 -31.43
N HIS A 8 -33.63 9.85 -31.54
CA HIS A 8 -33.38 8.86 -30.50
C HIS A 8 -32.63 9.55 -29.36
N ASN A 9 -33.33 9.77 -28.24
CA ASN A 9 -32.72 10.23 -27.01
C ASN A 9 -31.87 9.11 -26.41
N PHE A 10 -30.56 9.23 -26.53
CA PHE A 10 -29.62 8.39 -25.80
C PHE A 10 -29.57 8.84 -24.34
N PHE A 11 -29.97 7.97 -23.43
CA PHE A 11 -29.71 8.14 -22.01
C PHE A 11 -28.46 7.34 -21.66
N VAL A 12 -27.44 8.00 -21.10
CA VAL A 12 -26.32 7.30 -20.48
C VAL A 12 -26.85 6.64 -19.21
N ILE A 13 -26.89 5.30 -19.20
CA ILE A 13 -27.17 4.54 -17.98
C ILE A 13 -25.89 4.61 -17.16
N ASP A 14 -25.82 5.61 -16.28
CA ASP A 14 -24.75 5.67 -15.28
C ASP A 14 -24.97 4.53 -14.28
N GLY A 15 -23.96 3.69 -14.11
CA GLY A 15 -24.02 2.32 -13.60
C GLY A 15 -25.06 2.02 -12.50
N GLY A 16 -26.04 1.17 -12.83
CA GLY A 16 -26.70 0.15 -11.98
C GLY A 16 -27.22 0.47 -10.56
N GLY A 17 -27.13 1.70 -10.04
CA GLY A 17 -27.57 2.04 -8.68
C GLY A 17 -26.83 1.30 -7.54
N HIS A 18 -25.85 0.47 -7.85
CA HIS A 18 -25.10 -0.29 -6.85
C HIS A 18 -24.01 0.59 -6.24
N LYS A 19 -24.04 0.73 -4.91
CA LYS A 19 -22.96 1.37 -4.16
C LYS A 19 -21.62 0.72 -4.57
N PRO A 20 -20.57 1.50 -4.89
CA PRO A 20 -19.26 0.94 -5.23
C PRO A 20 -18.80 -0.01 -4.13
N SER A 21 -18.15 -1.11 -4.53
CA SER A 21 -17.71 -2.13 -3.59
C SER A 21 -16.74 -1.51 -2.57
N ALA A 22 -16.99 -1.74 -1.28
CA ALA A 22 -16.27 -1.07 -0.18
C ALA A 22 -14.74 -1.23 -0.23
N TRP A 23 -14.22 -2.28 -0.88
CA TRP A 23 -12.77 -2.49 -1.01
C TRP A 23 -12.07 -1.51 -1.95
N ILE A 24 -12.83 -0.76 -2.76
CA ILE A 24 -12.34 0.37 -3.58
C ILE A 24 -12.09 1.61 -2.71
N GLU A 25 -12.80 1.72 -1.59
CA GLU A 25 -12.64 2.80 -0.60
C GLU A 25 -11.48 2.48 0.34
N VAL A 26 -10.27 2.78 -0.12
CA VAL A 26 -9.05 2.61 0.67
C VAL A 26 -9.01 3.65 1.81
N PRO A 27 -8.59 3.25 3.03
CA PRO A 27 -8.22 4.20 4.08
C PRO A 27 -7.28 5.30 3.57
N GLN A 28 -7.48 6.53 4.05
CA GLN A 28 -6.62 7.65 3.64
C GLN A 28 -5.22 7.59 4.26
N THR A 29 -5.09 6.86 5.37
CA THR A 29 -3.87 6.79 6.15
C THR A 29 -3.59 5.40 6.69
N VAL A 30 -2.33 5.15 7.04
CA VAL A 30 -1.86 3.94 7.72
C VAL A 30 -0.99 4.32 8.91
N ILE A 31 -1.14 3.58 10.01
CA ILE A 31 -0.34 3.74 11.23
C ILE A 31 0.91 2.86 11.11
N CYS A 32 2.06 3.39 11.52
CA CYS A 32 3.31 2.65 11.54
C CYS A 32 4.32 3.21 12.56
N PRO A 33 5.44 2.52 12.81
CA PRO A 33 6.53 3.07 13.61
C PRO A 33 7.15 4.33 12.99
N SER A 34 7.51 5.29 13.82
CA SER A 34 8.20 6.51 13.41
C SER A 34 9.58 6.17 12.85
N PRO A 35 10.01 6.81 11.75
CA PRO A 35 11.35 6.59 11.23
C PRO A 35 12.44 7.08 12.19
N ALA A 36 12.13 8.01 13.09
CA ALA A 36 13.08 8.51 14.09
C ALA A 36 13.25 7.56 15.29
N ASN A 37 12.17 6.88 15.68
CA ASN A 37 12.16 5.98 16.82
C ASN A 37 11.07 4.91 16.64
N ARG A 38 11.46 3.65 16.67
CA ARG A 38 10.57 2.51 16.44
C ARG A 38 9.44 2.39 17.49
N SER A 39 9.65 2.86 18.72
CA SER A 39 8.62 2.79 19.76
C SER A 39 7.46 3.75 19.53
N ASP A 40 7.68 4.80 18.73
CA ASP A 40 6.71 5.89 18.57
C ASP A 40 5.83 5.60 17.37
N ALA A 41 4.51 5.72 17.53
CA ALA A 41 3.59 5.59 16.41
C ALA A 41 3.54 6.88 15.56
N THR A 42 3.43 6.71 14.25
CA THR A 42 3.18 7.78 13.30
C THR A 42 2.17 7.36 12.26
N THR A 43 1.68 8.33 11.48
CA THR A 43 0.63 8.12 10.49
C THR A 43 1.07 8.68 9.15
N PHE A 44 1.01 7.86 8.10
CA PHE A 44 1.29 8.29 6.74
C PHE A 44 0.04 8.26 5.89
N ARG A 45 -0.01 9.15 4.89
CA ARG A 45 -1.08 9.18 3.89
C ARG A 45 -0.83 8.08 2.86
N ILE A 46 -1.88 7.53 2.27
CA ILE A 46 -1.77 6.55 1.17
C ILE A 46 -2.04 7.26 -0.16
N ALA A 47 -1.10 7.16 -1.11
CA ALA A 47 -1.34 7.62 -2.48
C ALA A 47 -2.29 6.64 -3.21
N SER A 48 -3.60 6.82 -3.02
CA SER A 48 -4.63 5.95 -3.62
C SER A 48 -4.80 6.15 -5.14
N SER A 49 -4.25 7.22 -5.72
CA SER A 49 -4.37 7.53 -7.15
C SER A 49 -3.81 6.43 -8.04
N SER A 50 -2.64 5.87 -7.71
CA SER A 50 -2.01 4.79 -8.48
C SER A 50 -2.84 3.50 -8.45
N ALA A 51 -3.36 3.13 -7.26
CA ALA A 51 -4.21 1.95 -7.11
C ALA A 51 -5.55 2.13 -7.85
N ARG A 52 -6.14 3.33 -7.84
CA ARG A 52 -7.36 3.64 -8.59
C ARG A 52 -7.12 3.58 -10.10
N LYS A 53 -6.03 4.17 -10.58
CA LYS A 53 -5.65 4.09 -12.00
C LYS A 53 -5.43 2.65 -12.45
N ALA A 54 -4.79 1.82 -11.63
CA ALA A 54 -4.65 0.39 -11.92
C ALA A 54 -6.02 -0.31 -12.01
N LEU A 55 -6.95 0.02 -11.10
CA LEU A 55 -8.30 -0.51 -11.12
C LEU A 55 -9.10 -0.09 -12.37
N GLU A 56 -8.98 1.16 -12.82
CA GLU A 56 -9.59 1.66 -14.06
C GLU A 56 -9.12 0.87 -15.28
N LEU A 57 -7.86 0.42 -15.27
CA LEU A 57 -7.27 -0.45 -16.30
C LEU A 57 -7.61 -1.94 -16.09
N GLY A 58 -8.45 -2.28 -15.11
CA GLY A 58 -8.84 -3.66 -14.80
C GLY A 58 -7.84 -4.44 -13.93
N HIS A 59 -6.74 -3.82 -13.50
CA HIS A 59 -5.74 -4.43 -12.63
C HIS A 59 -6.18 -4.33 -11.16
N ARG A 60 -6.78 -5.40 -10.65
CA ARG A 60 -7.31 -5.48 -9.28
C ARG A 60 -6.24 -5.84 -8.23
N GLN A 61 -5.19 -6.55 -8.64
CA GLN A 61 -4.16 -7.06 -7.73
C GLN A 61 -3.46 -5.96 -6.91
N PRO A 62 -3.07 -4.80 -7.48
CA PRO A 62 -2.42 -3.75 -6.68
C PRO A 62 -3.28 -3.26 -5.52
N LEU A 63 -4.61 -3.19 -5.70
CA LEU A 63 -5.52 -2.80 -4.64
C LEU A 63 -5.60 -3.88 -3.54
N LEU A 64 -5.57 -5.16 -3.91
CA LEU A 64 -5.50 -6.27 -2.93
C LEU A 64 -4.17 -6.32 -2.19
N ASP A 65 -3.06 -6.02 -2.87
CA ASP A 65 -1.74 -5.90 -2.28
C ASP A 65 -1.71 -4.74 -1.27
N LEU A 66 -2.33 -3.61 -1.58
CA LEU A 66 -2.46 -2.49 -0.66
C LEU A 66 -3.19 -2.88 0.63
N TRP A 67 -4.32 -3.59 0.51
CA TRP A 67 -5.08 -4.10 1.66
C TRP A 67 -4.27 -5.08 2.50
N SER A 68 -3.60 -6.03 1.86
CA SER A 68 -2.93 -7.13 2.55
C SER A 68 -1.53 -6.79 3.06
N LEU A 69 -0.72 -6.06 2.29
CA LEU A 69 0.69 -5.81 2.58
C LEU A 69 0.95 -4.47 3.28
N VAL A 70 0.14 -3.44 2.99
CA VAL A 70 0.32 -2.11 3.58
C VAL A 70 -0.61 -1.93 4.77
N ILE A 71 -1.90 -2.17 4.59
CA ILE A 71 -2.92 -1.99 5.62
C ILE A 71 -2.96 -3.19 6.59
N GLY A 72 -2.61 -4.39 6.10
CA GLY A 72 -2.66 -5.63 6.88
C GLY A 72 -4.07 -6.02 7.30
N GLN A 73 -5.05 -5.80 6.43
CA GLN A 73 -6.45 -6.13 6.68
C GLN A 73 -7.02 -6.98 5.55
N ILE A 74 -8.08 -7.73 5.89
CA ILE A 74 -8.85 -8.47 4.89
C ILE A 74 -9.61 -7.42 4.05
N PRO A 75 -9.44 -7.39 2.73
CA PRO A 75 -10.15 -6.43 1.89
C PRO A 75 -11.67 -6.68 2.02
N PRO A 76 -12.50 -5.63 2.13
CA PRO A 76 -13.95 -5.76 2.32
C PRO A 76 -14.65 -6.12 1.00
N VAL A 77 -14.28 -7.29 0.48
CA VAL A 77 -14.90 -7.97 -0.67
C VAL A 77 -16.03 -8.86 -0.15
N TYR A 78 -17.07 -9.02 -0.96
CA TYR A 78 -18.20 -9.90 -0.63
C TYR A 78 -17.71 -11.31 -0.22
N ASN A 79 -18.28 -11.84 0.87
CA ASN A 79 -17.92 -13.12 1.52
C ASN A 79 -16.49 -13.26 2.06
N ALA A 80 -15.61 -12.26 1.93
CA ALA A 80 -14.22 -12.38 2.37
C ALA A 80 -14.09 -12.55 3.89
N LEU A 81 -14.84 -11.75 4.67
CA LEU A 81 -14.84 -11.87 6.14
C LEU A 81 -15.45 -13.19 6.62
N ILE A 82 -16.41 -13.76 5.89
CA ILE A 82 -17.00 -15.06 6.24
C ILE A 82 -15.97 -16.16 6.02
N LYS A 83 -15.24 -16.10 4.89
CA LYS A 83 -14.29 -17.16 4.49
C LYS A 83 -12.94 -17.08 5.21
N TRP A 84 -12.45 -15.89 5.52
CA TRP A 84 -11.11 -15.67 6.10
C TRP A 84 -11.10 -14.80 7.35
N GLY A 85 -12.25 -14.52 7.96
CA GLY A 85 -12.35 -13.62 9.11
C GLY A 85 -11.78 -14.18 10.42
N SER A 86 -11.21 -15.38 10.43
CA SER A 86 -10.62 -16.00 11.62
C SER A 86 -9.45 -15.18 12.17
N GLY A 87 -9.22 -15.28 13.48
CA GLY A 87 -8.10 -14.59 14.14
C GLY A 87 -6.74 -14.98 13.57
N GLU A 88 -6.59 -16.25 13.15
CA GLU A 88 -5.37 -16.77 12.54
C GLU A 88 -4.98 -16.01 11.26
N VAL A 89 -5.92 -15.82 10.33
CA VAL A 89 -5.65 -15.09 9.09
C VAL A 89 -5.37 -13.62 9.36
N ARG A 90 -6.12 -13.00 10.27
CA ARG A 90 -5.89 -11.60 10.66
C ARG A 90 -4.50 -11.38 11.25
N ASN A 91 -4.01 -12.33 12.04
CA ASN A 91 -2.68 -12.27 12.65
C ASN A 91 -1.55 -12.60 11.65
N ALA A 92 -1.85 -13.37 10.60
CA ALA A 92 -0.91 -13.68 9.53
C ALA A 92 -0.69 -12.51 8.56
N LEU A 93 -1.71 -11.66 8.39
CA LEU A 93 -1.57 -10.39 7.66
C LEU A 93 -0.66 -9.44 8.44
N ARG A 94 0.33 -8.89 7.74
CA ARG A 94 1.30 -7.94 8.31
C ARG A 94 1.12 -6.61 7.62
N SER A 95 0.80 -5.59 8.40
CA SER A 95 0.70 -4.22 7.92
C SER A 95 2.06 -3.52 8.06
N MET A 96 2.10 -2.29 7.57
CA MET A 96 3.19 -1.35 7.83
C MET A 96 3.46 -1.13 9.33
N SER A 97 2.47 -1.34 10.22
CA SER A 97 2.67 -1.24 11.67
C SER A 97 3.56 -2.32 12.26
N SER A 98 3.71 -3.43 11.55
CA SER A 98 4.58 -4.55 11.91
C SER A 98 5.96 -4.47 11.29
N ALA A 99 6.34 -3.32 10.72
CA ALA A 99 7.67 -3.13 10.14
C ALA A 99 8.76 -3.38 11.18
N HIS A 100 9.75 -4.19 10.79
CA HIS A 100 10.84 -4.61 11.66
C HIS A 100 12.17 -3.93 11.31
N ALA A 101 12.28 -3.33 10.14
CA ALA A 101 13.39 -2.46 9.76
C ALA A 101 12.90 -1.22 9.01
N CYS A 102 13.64 -0.12 9.14
CA CYS A 102 13.39 1.11 8.40
C CYS A 102 14.69 1.67 7.84
N PHE A 103 14.69 1.99 6.56
CA PHE A 103 15.82 2.61 5.88
C PHE A 103 15.45 3.99 5.37
N ARG A 104 16.44 4.88 5.32
CA ARG A 104 16.34 6.20 4.72
C ARG A 104 17.25 6.30 3.51
N GLY A 105 16.70 6.92 2.46
CA GLY A 105 17.41 7.27 1.26
C GLY A 105 17.58 6.05 0.38
N ILE A 106 17.05 6.11 -0.84
CA ILE A 106 17.22 5.03 -1.82
C ILE A 106 18.35 5.42 -2.76
N LYS A 107 19.22 4.49 -3.10
CA LYS A 107 20.34 4.65 -4.03
C LYS A 107 19.90 4.42 -5.50
N ARG A 108 18.66 4.78 -5.83
CA ARG A 108 18.11 4.78 -7.19
C ARG A 108 17.23 6.02 -7.39
N PRO A 109 17.13 6.56 -8.62
CA PRO A 109 16.22 7.68 -8.90
C PRO A 109 14.77 7.30 -8.60
N VAL A 110 13.99 8.24 -8.03
CA VAL A 110 12.55 8.02 -7.74
C VAL A 110 11.74 9.24 -8.16
N GLY A 111 11.04 9.12 -9.30
CA GLY A 111 10.27 10.23 -9.88
C GLY A 111 11.20 11.39 -10.23
N ASP A 112 10.88 12.59 -9.74
CA ASP A 112 11.69 13.80 -9.93
C ASP A 112 12.77 14.00 -8.86
N ASP A 113 12.92 13.05 -7.92
CA ASP A 113 14.02 13.06 -6.95
C ASP A 113 15.16 12.20 -7.49
N ASP A 114 16.12 12.87 -8.14
CA ASP A 114 17.33 12.26 -8.71
C ASP A 114 18.19 11.56 -7.65
N GLN A 115 18.03 11.92 -6.37
CA GLN A 115 18.91 11.46 -5.30
C GLN A 115 18.23 10.51 -4.30
N GLY A 116 16.89 10.48 -4.30
CA GLY A 116 16.06 9.58 -3.49
C GLY A 116 16.22 9.79 -1.99
N TYR A 117 16.71 10.94 -1.52
CA TYR A 117 17.04 11.20 -0.11
C TYR A 117 15.83 11.25 0.81
N ASP A 118 14.67 11.55 0.23
CA ASP A 118 13.45 11.90 0.95
C ASP A 118 12.49 10.71 1.09
N VAL A 119 12.96 9.52 0.70
CA VAL A 119 12.19 8.28 0.74
C VAL A 119 12.68 7.39 1.86
N TYR A 120 11.73 6.88 2.63
CA TYR A 120 11.93 5.88 3.66
C TYR A 120 11.38 4.53 3.17
N ALA A 121 12.14 3.47 3.38
CA ALA A 121 11.77 2.11 3.04
C ALA A 121 11.49 1.32 4.33
N TYR A 122 10.24 0.95 4.53
CA TYR A 122 9.78 0.13 5.65
C TYR A 122 9.74 -1.32 5.21
N VAL A 123 10.39 -2.20 5.97
CA VAL A 123 10.44 -3.63 5.64
C VAL A 123 9.52 -4.39 6.59
N THR A 124 8.64 -5.21 6.03
CA THR A 124 7.75 -6.13 6.75
C THR A 124 7.95 -7.56 6.24
N LYS A 125 7.62 -8.55 7.08
CA LYS A 125 7.67 -9.99 6.72
C LYS A 125 6.26 -10.61 6.73
N PRO A 126 5.43 -10.34 5.73
CA PRO A 126 4.11 -10.96 5.61
C PRO A 126 4.25 -12.45 5.26
N SER A 127 3.37 -13.30 5.80
CA SER A 127 3.33 -14.74 5.45
C SER A 127 2.23 -15.08 4.45
N VAL A 128 1.26 -14.18 4.26
CA VAL A 128 0.12 -14.34 3.37
C VAL A 128 -0.25 -13.02 2.69
N LEU A 129 -0.87 -13.11 1.51
CA LEU A 129 -1.51 -12.00 0.81
C LEU A 129 -2.84 -12.45 0.18
N PHE A 130 -3.63 -11.50 -0.33
CA PHE A 130 -4.83 -11.82 -1.11
C PHE A 130 -4.57 -11.68 -2.60
N LYS A 131 -4.83 -12.75 -3.37
CA LYS A 131 -4.77 -12.74 -4.83
C LYS A 131 -6.16 -12.59 -5.42
N TYR A 132 -6.25 -11.94 -6.58
CA TYR A 132 -7.48 -11.92 -7.35
C TYR A 132 -7.69 -13.28 -8.01
N ALA A 133 -8.75 -13.98 -7.60
CA ALA A 133 -9.12 -15.30 -8.09
C ALA A 133 -10.65 -15.32 -8.28
N PRO A 134 -11.15 -15.02 -9.49
CA PRO A 134 -12.58 -14.88 -9.71
C PRO A 134 -13.30 -16.22 -9.47
N SER A 135 -14.20 -16.24 -8.48
CA SER A 135 -15.09 -17.37 -8.21
C SER A 135 -16.48 -16.85 -7.84
N MET A 136 -17.52 -17.70 -8.00
CA MET A 136 -18.90 -17.33 -7.65
C MET A 136 -19.08 -17.06 -6.14
N GLY A 137 -18.24 -17.64 -5.29
CA GLY A 137 -18.33 -17.45 -3.84
C GLY A 137 -17.58 -16.21 -3.35
N CYS A 138 -16.37 -15.98 -3.85
CA CYS A 138 -15.55 -14.83 -3.49
C CYS A 138 -14.48 -14.57 -4.56
N VAL A 139 -14.24 -13.32 -4.92
CA VAL A 139 -13.33 -12.96 -6.03
C VAL A 139 -11.86 -12.84 -5.62
N ILE A 140 -11.53 -13.25 -4.40
CA ILE A 140 -10.15 -13.27 -3.90
C ILE A 140 -9.84 -14.64 -3.32
N GLU A 141 -8.56 -14.92 -3.14
CA GLU A 141 -8.09 -16.08 -2.40
C GLU A 141 -6.90 -15.70 -1.51
N LEU A 142 -6.74 -16.42 -0.39
CA LEU A 142 -5.58 -16.27 0.45
C LEU A 142 -4.42 -17.08 -0.14
N ALA A 143 -3.30 -16.42 -0.43
CA ALA A 143 -2.10 -17.04 -0.95
C ALA A 143 -0.96 -16.91 0.04
N LYS A 144 -0.15 -17.96 0.18
CA LYS A 144 1.08 -17.91 0.98
C LYS A 144 2.14 -17.11 0.24
N ILE A 145 2.88 -16.31 0.98
CA ILE A 145 4.09 -15.63 0.48
C ILE A 145 5.27 -16.58 0.70
N PRO A 146 6.08 -16.81 -0.33
CA PRO A 146 7.35 -17.54 -0.18
C PRO A 146 8.21 -16.97 0.96
N PRO A 147 8.83 -17.82 1.80
CA PRO A 147 9.55 -17.38 2.99
C PRO A 147 10.86 -16.64 2.67
N ASP A 148 11.30 -16.65 1.42
CA ASP A 148 12.43 -15.91 0.86
C ASP A 148 12.03 -14.50 0.38
N LEU A 149 10.79 -14.05 0.58
CA LEU A 149 10.36 -12.69 0.21
C LEU A 149 10.09 -11.81 1.42
N VAL A 150 10.44 -10.53 1.32
CA VAL A 150 10.05 -9.46 2.25
C VAL A 150 9.25 -8.40 1.50
N CYS A 151 8.37 -7.70 2.20
CA CYS A 151 7.65 -6.57 1.62
C CYS A 151 8.38 -5.28 1.99
N VAL A 152 8.65 -4.45 0.98
CA VAL A 152 9.21 -3.11 1.16
C VAL A 152 8.13 -2.09 0.80
N ILE A 153 7.83 -1.20 1.75
CA ILE A 153 6.82 -0.15 1.62
C ILE A 153 7.55 1.19 1.65
N TYR A 154 7.35 2.00 0.62
CA TYR A 154 8.08 3.25 0.45
C TYR A 154 7.23 4.47 0.77
N VAL A 155 7.77 5.31 1.65
CA VAL A 155 7.15 6.56 2.10
C VAL A 155 8.00 7.72 1.63
N ARG A 156 7.41 8.62 0.84
CA ARG A 156 8.02 9.91 0.52
C ARG A 156 7.63 10.92 1.59
N MET A 157 8.60 11.57 2.22
CA MET A 157 8.33 12.58 3.24
C MET A 157 7.97 13.92 2.61
N ASP A 158 7.00 14.63 3.20
CA ASP A 158 6.61 15.98 2.75
C ASP A 158 7.69 17.01 3.11
N TYR A 159 8.34 16.80 4.25
CA TYR A 159 9.41 17.65 4.76
C TYR A 159 10.66 16.80 4.98
N PRO A 160 11.65 16.90 4.09
CA PRO A 160 12.86 16.12 4.24
C PRO A 160 13.71 16.58 5.42
N TYR A 161 14.36 15.62 6.05
CA TYR A 161 15.21 15.83 7.22
C TYR A 161 16.31 16.84 6.90
N GLY A 162 16.33 17.96 7.62
CA GLY A 162 17.26 19.07 7.41
C GLY A 162 16.59 20.39 6.97
N ARG A 163 15.32 20.38 6.56
CA ARG A 163 14.55 21.62 6.42
C ARG A 163 14.01 22.06 7.78
N HIS A 164 14.29 23.31 8.17
CA HIS A 164 13.88 23.89 9.44
C HIS A 164 12.38 23.72 9.67
N THR A 165 12.00 22.88 10.63
CA THR A 165 10.70 22.99 11.27
C THR A 165 10.68 24.30 12.06
N PRO A 166 9.62 25.13 11.95
CA PRO A 166 9.50 26.31 12.80
C PRO A 166 9.50 25.85 14.26
N ARG A 167 10.48 26.37 15.02
CA ARG A 167 10.88 26.02 16.40
C ARG A 167 9.74 26.04 17.45
N ASN A 168 8.55 26.48 17.08
CA ASN A 168 7.44 26.82 17.99
C ASN A 168 6.17 25.95 17.86
N LYS A 169 6.18 24.83 17.12
CA LYS A 169 4.98 23.97 17.00
C LYS A 169 5.28 22.49 17.19
N GLY A 170 5.41 22.08 18.46
CA GLY A 170 5.40 20.67 18.87
C GLY A 170 6.47 19.78 18.23
N ALA A 171 6.50 18.50 18.60
CA ALA A 171 7.31 17.52 17.88
C ALA A 171 6.87 17.48 16.41
N PRO A 172 7.81 17.44 15.44
CA PRO A 172 7.46 17.29 14.04
C PRO A 172 6.67 16.01 13.86
N ILE A 173 5.38 16.12 13.58
CA ILE A 173 4.58 14.99 13.11
C ILE A 173 5.23 14.56 11.81
N SER A 174 5.77 13.34 11.77
CA SER A 174 6.33 12.77 10.54
C SER A 174 5.21 12.73 9.50
N ARG A 175 5.30 13.60 8.50
CA ARG A 175 4.32 13.71 7.41
C ARG A 175 4.94 13.14 6.15
N GLY A 176 4.27 12.15 5.59
CA GLY A 176 4.71 11.47 4.38
C GLY A 176 3.56 10.73 3.72
N VAL A 177 3.85 10.24 2.51
CA VAL A 177 2.91 9.56 1.65
C VAL A 177 3.49 8.21 1.26
N VAL A 178 2.78 7.12 1.55
CA VAL A 178 3.04 5.80 0.99
C VAL A 178 2.80 5.88 -0.51
N THR A 179 3.86 5.64 -1.29
CA THR A 179 3.86 5.85 -2.74
C THR A 179 3.85 4.54 -3.52
N HIS A 180 4.59 3.54 -3.05
CA HIS A 180 4.69 2.23 -3.67
C HIS A 180 5.07 1.17 -2.64
N TRP A 181 4.82 -0.09 -2.98
CA TRP A 181 5.22 -1.27 -2.21
C TRP A 181 5.56 -2.40 -3.18
N GLU A 182 6.46 -3.28 -2.78
CA GLU A 182 6.89 -4.42 -3.59
C GLU A 182 7.34 -5.58 -2.70
N LEU A 183 7.16 -6.80 -3.19
CA LEU A 183 7.81 -7.98 -2.62
C LEU A 183 9.18 -8.12 -3.28
N VAL A 184 10.22 -8.29 -2.47
CA VAL A 184 11.61 -8.46 -2.92
C VAL A 184 12.23 -9.65 -2.22
N GLU A 185 13.25 -10.23 -2.86
CA GLU A 185 14.05 -11.29 -2.26
C GLU A 185 14.67 -10.82 -0.95
N ALA A 186 14.64 -11.72 0.03
CA ALA A 186 15.22 -11.55 1.34
C ALA A 186 16.68 -12.05 1.34
N ASP A 187 17.51 -11.41 2.15
CA ASP A 187 18.88 -11.84 2.41
C ASP A 187 18.93 -13.20 3.13
N GLU A 188 20.14 -13.67 3.44
CA GLU A 188 20.35 -14.95 4.13
C GLU A 188 19.64 -15.02 5.50
N SER A 189 19.41 -13.88 6.16
CA SER A 189 18.65 -13.83 7.40
C SER A 189 17.14 -14.01 7.20
N GLY A 190 16.66 -13.83 5.96
CA GLY A 190 15.24 -13.86 5.60
C GLY A 190 14.46 -12.62 6.04
N LEU A 191 15.11 -11.62 6.67
CA LEU A 191 14.44 -10.46 7.26
C LEU A 191 14.64 -9.18 6.46
N LEU A 192 15.78 -8.99 5.81
CA LEU A 192 16.06 -7.76 5.08
C LEU A 192 16.08 -8.02 3.57
N PRO A 193 15.87 -7.01 2.72
CA PRO A 193 16.07 -7.18 1.28
C PRO A 193 17.50 -7.59 0.95
N VAL A 194 17.66 -8.43 -0.09
CA VAL A 194 18.97 -8.68 -0.71
C VAL A 194 19.62 -7.35 -1.07
N ASP A 195 20.91 -7.24 -0.78
CA ASP A 195 21.73 -6.04 -1.03
C ASP A 195 21.18 -4.76 -0.41
N HIS A 196 20.49 -4.83 0.74
CA HIS A 196 19.94 -3.64 1.41
C HIS A 196 20.99 -2.52 1.63
N GLN A 197 22.27 -2.88 1.85
CA GLN A 197 23.37 -1.92 1.98
C GLN A 197 23.65 -1.15 0.68
N HIS A 198 23.40 -1.75 -0.48
CA HIS A 198 23.58 -1.13 -1.79
C HIS A 198 22.29 -0.47 -2.29
N ARG A 199 21.13 -0.90 -1.79
CA ARG A 199 19.81 -0.28 -2.06
C ARG A 199 19.58 1.00 -1.28
N TYR A 200 20.03 1.05 -0.02
CA TYR A 200 19.72 2.14 0.89
C TYR A 200 20.95 2.89 1.38
N ARG A 201 20.76 4.15 1.78
CA ARG A 201 21.85 5.01 2.27
C ARG A 201 22.11 4.85 3.75
N ARG A 202 21.05 4.73 4.56
CA ARG A 202 21.15 4.64 6.02
C ARG A 202 20.04 3.76 6.59
N GLN A 203 20.39 2.86 7.51
CA GLN A 203 19.41 2.20 8.36
C GLN A 203 19.05 3.10 9.54
N MET A 204 17.76 3.20 9.84
CA MET A 204 17.24 3.99 10.96
C MET A 204 17.12 3.14 12.21
N TRP A 205 16.52 1.95 12.06
CA TRP A 205 16.36 0.91 13.07
C TRP A 205 16.04 -0.43 12.41
#